data_AF-A0A969VLW2-F1
#
_entry.id   AF-A0A969VLW2-F1
#
_cell.length_a   1.000
_cell.length_b   1.000
_cell.length_c   1.000
_cell.angle_alpha   90.00
_cell.angle_beta   90.00
_cell.angle_gamma   90.00
#
_symmetry.space_group_name_H-M   'P 1'
#
loop_
_entity.id
_entity.type
_entity.pdbx_description
1 polymer ?
#
loop_
_entity_poly.entity_id
_entity_poly.type
_entity_poly.pdbx_seq_one_letter_code
_entity_poly.pdbx_strand_id
1 'polypeptide(L)' 'IAYNLLTSITLLTHGATALATLCVAGITANLDRCRSHLDRSTARITAMVPEIGYARAAERAKAMLGNE' A
#
# COMPACT_ATOMS: atom_id res chain seq x y z
N ILE A 1 -22.07 6.68 32.53
CA ILE A 1 -21.21 7.35 31.52
C ILE A 1 -19.73 7.16 31.82
N ALA A 2 -19.22 7.57 32.99
CA ALA A 2 -17.80 7.42 33.36
C ALA A 2 -17.28 5.97 33.28
N TYR A 3 -18.05 4.98 33.75
CA TYR A 3 -17.66 3.57 33.71
C TYR A 3 -17.39 3.05 32.29
N ASN A 4 -18.32 3.30 31.36
CA ASN A 4 -18.18 2.86 29.97
C ASN A 4 -16.99 3.55 29.29
N LEU A 5 -16.79 4.85 29.57
CA LEU A 5 -15.67 5.61 29.03
C LEU A 5 -14.33 5.03 29.49
N LEU A 6 -14.14 4.82 30.80
CA LEU A 6 -12.91 4.29 31.36
C LEU A 6 -12.65 2.84 30.90
N THR A 7 -13.71 2.04 30.79
CA THR A 7 -13.62 0.67 30.26
C THR A 7 -13.16 0.65 28.81
N SER A 8 -13.76 1.50 27.96
CA SER A 8 -13.36 1.63 26.55
C SER A 8 -11.92 2.11 26.39
N ILE A 9 -11.48 3.07 27.20
CA ILE A 9 -10.08 3.53 27.19
C ILE A 9 -9.14 2.37 27.52
N THR A 10 -9.43 1.62 28.58
CA THR A 10 -8.60 0.49 29.01
C THR A 10 -8.50 -0.58 27.92
N LEU A 11 -9.64 -0.94 27.32
CA LEU A 11 -9.69 -1.91 26.22
C LEU A 11 -8.88 -1.45 25.01
N LEU A 12 -9.03 -0.18 24.63
CA LEU A 12 -8.29 0.38 23.50
C LEU A 12 -6.78 0.40 23.78
N THR A 13 -6.36 0.78 24.99
CA THR A 13 -4.95 0.78 25.40
C THR A 13 -4.36 -0.62 25.29
N HIS A 14 -5.03 -1.63 25.84
CA HIS A 14 -4.55 -3.01 25.76
C HIS A 14 -4.55 -3.53 24.32
N GLY A 15 -5.61 -3.27 23.55
CA GLY A 15 -5.71 -3.67 22.15
C GLY A 15 -4.62 -3.03 21.29
N ALA A 16 -4.35 -1.74 21.44
CA ALA A 16 -3.31 -1.04 20.71
C ALA A 16 -1.91 -1.55 21.08
N THR A 17 -1.67 -1.83 22.36
CA THR A 17 -0.38 -2.38 22.83
C THR A 17 -0.14 -3.78 22.28
N ALA A 18 -1.16 -4.64 22.30
CA ALA A 18 -1.09 -5.98 21.73
C ALA A 18 -0.89 -5.94 20.21
N LEU A 19 -1.62 -5.08 19.49
CA LEU A 19 -1.45 -4.90 18.05
C LEU A 19 -0.03 -4.43 17.71
N ALA A 20 0.51 -3.46 18.46
CA ALA A 20 1.85 -2.94 18.24
C ALA A 20 2.92 -4.03 18.43
N THR A 21 2.83 -4.81 19.51
CA THR A 21 3.88 -5.75 19.92
C THR A 21 3.76 -7.11 19.25
N LEU A 22 2.55 -7.64 19.08
CA LEU A 22 2.31 -9.00 18.58
C LEU A 22 2.06 -9.06 17.06
N CYS A 23 1.86 -7.91 16.41
CA CYS A 23 1.64 -7.85 14.96
C CYS A 23 2.58 -6.83 14.30
N VAL A 24 2.43 -5.55 14.60
CA VAL A 24 3.09 -4.46 13.86
C VAL A 24 4.61 -4.56 13.94
N ALA A 25 5.17 -4.81 15.13
CA ALA A 25 6.61 -4.94 15.32
C ALA A 25 7.26 -6.05 14.47
N GLY A 26 6.49 -7.06 14.05
CA GLY A 26 6.94 -8.17 13.22
C GLY A 26 6.63 -8.03 11.73
N ILE A 27 6.01 -6.94 11.28
CA ILE A 27 5.65 -6.77 9.87
C ILE A 27 6.91 -6.63 9.03
N THR A 28 7.05 -7.52 8.04
CA THR A 28 8.08 -7.46 7.00
C THR A 28 7.44 -7.38 5.63
N ALA A 29 8.05 -6.61 4.72
CA ALA A 29 7.59 -6.53 3.34
C ALA A 29 7.89 -7.84 2.58
N ASN A 30 6.90 -8.34 1.84
CA ASN A 30 7.14 -9.36 0.82
C ASN A 30 7.65 -8.67 -0.46
N LEU A 31 8.98 -8.58 -0.59
CA LEU A 31 9.63 -7.81 -1.65
C LEU A 31 9.31 -8.34 -3.05
N ASP A 32 9.24 -9.65 -3.24
CA ASP A 32 8.96 -10.24 -4.55
C ASP A 32 7.55 -9.91 -5.02
N ARG A 33 6.58 -9.98 -4.10
CA ARG A 33 5.20 -9.58 -4.39
C ARG A 33 5.11 -8.08 -4.68
N CYS A 34 5.76 -7.23 -3.88
CA CYS A 34 5.82 -5.78 -4.11
C CYS A 34 6.43 -5.45 -5.49
N ARG A 35 7.51 -6.12 -5.88
CA ARG A 35 8.12 -5.98 -7.21
C ARG A 35 7.17 -6.40 -8.31
N SER A 36 6.53 -7.57 -8.19
CA SER A 36 5.57 -8.04 -9.19
C SER A 36 4.39 -7.07 -9.39
N HIS A 37 3.93 -6.41 -8.31
CA HIS A 37 2.89 -5.40 -8.39
C HIS A 37 3.38 -4.14 -9.11
N LEU A 38 4.60 -3.69 -8.83
CA LEU A 38 5.19 -2.54 -9.52
C LEU A 38 5.41 -2.84 -11.02
N ASP A 39 5.90 -4.03 -11.35
CA ASP A 39 6.19 -4.41 -12.74
C ASP A 39 4.94 -4.49 -13.61
N ARG A 40 3.80 -4.83 -13.01
CA ARG A 40 2.50 -4.86 -13.67
C ARG A 40 1.76 -3.52 -13.59
N SER A 41 2.26 -2.56 -12.82
CA SER A 41 1.58 -1.29 -12.62
C SER A 41 1.86 -0.31 -13.76
N THR A 42 0.82 0.39 -14.19
CA THR A 42 0.92 1.52 -15.13
C THR A 42 1.75 2.68 -14.57
N ALA A 43 1.92 2.75 -13.24
CA ALA A 43 2.76 3.75 -12.58
C ALA A 43 4.23 3.68 -13.06
N ARG A 44 4.70 2.50 -13.50
CA ARG A 44 6.06 2.35 -14.04
C ARG A 44 6.27 3.18 -15.31
N ILE A 45 5.25 3.31 -16.14
CA ILE A 45 5.29 4.11 -17.37
C ILE A 45 5.31 5.61 -17.06
N THR A 46 4.63 6.04 -15.98
CA THR A 46 4.65 7.44 -15.54
C THR A 46 6.07 7.91 -15.21
N ALA A 47 6.90 7.05 -14.62
CA ALA A 47 8.30 7.36 -14.35
C ALA A 47 9.12 7.61 -15.62
N MET A 48 8.70 7.08 -16.78
CA MET A 48 9.37 7.25 -18.07
C MET A 48 8.96 8.53 -18.81
N VAL A 49 7.92 9.24 -18.35
CA VAL A 49 7.40 10.46 -19.01
C VAL A 49 8.48 11.51 -19.29
N PRO A 50 9.45 11.79 -18.39
CA PRO A 50 10.52 12.75 -18.66
C PRO A 50 11.43 12.35 -19.83
N GLU A 51 11.58 11.05 -20.11
CA GLU A 51 12.48 10.53 -21.14
C GLU A 51 11.79 10.33 -22.49
N ILE A 52 10.55 9.81 -22.48
CA ILE A 52 9.83 9.44 -23.71
C ILE A 52 8.69 10.40 -24.07
N GLY A 53 8.36 11.34 -23.20
CA GLY A 53 7.25 12.28 -23.35
C GLY A 53 5.88 11.68 -23.02
N TYR A 54 4.95 12.54 -22.61
CA TYR A 54 3.62 12.14 -22.13
C TYR A 54 2.81 11.33 -23.14
N ALA A 55 2.77 11.75 -24.41
CA ALA A 55 1.96 11.08 -25.44
C ALA A 55 2.36 9.61 -25.65
N ARG A 56 3.68 9.34 -25.76
CA ARG A 56 4.23 7.98 -25.95
C ARG A 56 4.06 7.12 -24.69
N ALA A 57 4.18 7.72 -23.51
CA ALA A 57 3.89 7.06 -22.25
C ALA A 57 2.39 6.67 -22.16
N ALA A 58 1.49 7.60 -22.46
CA ALA A 58 0.04 7.37 -22.40
C ALA A 58 -0.42 6.24 -23.36
N GLU A 59 0.11 6.20 -24.59
CA GLU A 59 -0.17 5.10 -25.53
C GLU A 59 0.26 3.73 -24.97
N ARG A 60 1.45 3.65 -24.39
CA ARG A 60 1.96 2.39 -23.80
C ARG A 60 1.18 1.98 -22.55
N ALA A 61 0.76 2.93 -21.72
CA ALA A 61 -0.08 2.64 -20.56
C ALA A 61 -1.44 2.08 -20.98
N LYS A 62 -2.04 2.64 -22.05
CA LYS A 62 -3.29 2.14 -22.61
C LYS A 62 -3.15 0.73 -23.20
N ALA A 63 -2.03 0.42 -23.86
CA ALA A 63 -1.76 -0.92 -24.37
C ALA A 63 -1.59 -1.96 -23.25
N MET A 64 -1.00 -1.59 -22.11
CA MET A 64 -0.92 -2.48 -20.93
C MET A 64 -2.28 -2.78 -20.30
N LEU A 65 -3.21 -1.81 -20.32
CA LEU A 65 -4.58 -1.97 -19.79
C LEU A 65 -5.52 -2.69 -20.76
N GLY A 66 -5.26 -2.63 -22.06
CA GLY A 66 -6.09 -3.26 -23.10
C GLY A 66 -5.76 -4.72 -23.40
N ASN A 67 -4.77 -5.31 -22.71
CA ASN A 67 -4.38 -6.72 -22.82
C ASN A 67 -5.03 -7.58 -21.70
N GLU A 68 -6.32 -7.39 -21.48
CA GLU A 68 -7.19 -8.32 -20.73
C GLU A 68 -8.05 -9.14 -21.71
#